data_AF-A0A7V8YI73-F1
#
_entry.id   AF-A0A7V8YI73-F1
#
_cell.length_a   1.000
_cell.length_b   1.000
_cell.length_c   1.000
_cell.angle_alpha   90.00
_cell.angle_beta   90.00
_cell.angle_gamma   90.00
#
_symmetry.space_group_name_H-M   'P 1'
#
loop_
_entity.id
_entity.type
_entity.pdbx_description
1 polymer ?
#
loop_
_entity_poly.entity_id
_entity_poly.type
_entity_poly.pdbx_seq_one_letter_code
_entity_poly.pdbx_strand_id
1 'polypeptide(L)'
;MFDRTHALDYLAAIYAGLPGRINIVSYGDWCGRFFTTDEAGLRAAVVYAEDLDTVRQPQGVYCRTTTLTHQPASGRGLAEHTAEVPFLWGDVDYGTDGHKGSNLPPHSVAAEAMIQASGLPEPTLLVYSGGGLYPLWVFAERPEPALAAKLSEGVQQALAASHERHGFSYGAGVGDLARVLRLPGSVNRKLADEPRACYVGMASGELLTPGMFPLAEPARRPAPPAPRQTSATGTFSRGRGVFDAFAESAAWGDILEPAGWAYVKTERSGAELWLRPGGASSEYSARCFEHNVVCHSEEAGLPSGAGQRLTKARLFAHIWHGGDESEAARDLIAASRGEECTEAAGSLPDDVLAAIRGVCPSDDEIWRQLGVDTTKYETQIPQTHAQNAQNPATESQNEGSVPFVRASGGSETAASPDELATWLDTFTSNDRPDRLARRLGWMISDSSTRLGMHTLHLVAESIAGDYPAEHAVRALVASHQHHGGDPDRPRHLLSAALGGLLALKVGA
;
A
#
# COMPACT_ATOMS: atom_id res chain seq x y z
N MET A 1 17.04 24.08 -14.28
CA MET A 1 17.41 24.11 -15.71
C MET A 1 17.59 22.66 -16.15
N PHE A 2 17.27 22.32 -17.40
CA PHE A 2 17.49 20.95 -17.92
C PHE A 2 18.98 20.61 -17.91
N ASP A 3 19.33 19.42 -17.43
CA ASP A 3 20.69 18.89 -17.42
C ASP A 3 20.85 17.79 -18.48
N ARG A 4 21.49 18.16 -19.59
CA ARG A 4 21.71 17.25 -20.73
C ARG A 4 22.61 16.08 -20.38
N THR A 5 23.67 16.33 -19.60
CA THR A 5 24.66 15.31 -19.27
C THR A 5 24.00 14.27 -18.37
N HIS A 6 23.29 14.72 -17.33
CA HIS A 6 22.58 13.83 -16.42
C HIS A 6 21.52 12.99 -17.14
N ALA A 7 20.76 13.61 -18.05
CA ALA A 7 19.76 12.89 -18.85
C ALA A 7 20.39 11.83 -19.77
N LEU A 8 21.50 12.16 -20.43
CA LEU A 8 22.19 11.22 -21.31
C LEU A 8 22.81 10.07 -20.53
N ASP A 9 23.48 10.36 -19.42
CA ASP A 9 24.11 9.34 -18.56
C ASP A 9 23.08 8.36 -18.03
N TYR A 10 21.92 8.86 -17.57
CA TYR A 10 20.81 8.00 -17.15
C TYR A 10 20.30 7.12 -18.30
N LEU A 11 20.01 7.70 -19.46
CA LEU A 11 19.48 6.93 -20.60
C LEU A 11 20.49 5.91 -21.10
N ALA A 12 21.78 6.24 -21.13
CA ALA A 12 22.84 5.33 -21.54
C ALA A 12 23.03 4.19 -20.55
N ALA A 13 23.03 4.48 -19.24
CA ALA A 13 23.21 3.47 -18.20
C ALA A 13 22.09 2.41 -18.22
N ILE A 14 20.87 2.78 -18.62
CA ILE A 14 19.71 1.90 -18.56
C ILE A 14 19.38 1.27 -19.91
N TYR A 15 19.45 2.03 -21.01
CA TYR A 15 18.85 1.63 -22.27
C TYR A 15 19.86 1.37 -23.40
N ALA A 16 21.15 1.71 -23.23
CA ALA A 16 22.11 1.60 -24.32
C ALA A 16 22.19 0.17 -24.88
N GLY A 17 21.98 0.05 -26.19
CA GLY A 17 22.06 -1.23 -26.91
C GLY A 17 20.91 -2.21 -26.66
N LEU A 18 19.90 -1.85 -25.85
CA LEU A 18 18.75 -2.72 -25.65
C LEU A 18 17.90 -2.84 -26.92
N PRO A 19 17.32 -4.02 -27.23
CA PRO A 19 16.35 -4.14 -28.31
C PRO A 19 15.18 -3.16 -28.18
N GLY A 20 14.68 -2.70 -29.33
CA GLY A 20 13.50 -1.85 -29.43
C GLY A 20 13.79 -0.36 -29.40
N ARG A 21 12.85 0.41 -28.85
CA ARG A 21 12.87 1.88 -28.82
C ARG A 21 12.51 2.43 -27.45
N ILE A 22 13.12 3.53 -27.05
CA ILE A 22 12.64 4.32 -25.90
C ILE A 22 11.59 5.32 -26.34
N ASN A 23 10.70 5.72 -25.42
CA ASN A 23 9.69 6.74 -25.64
C ASN A 23 9.86 7.89 -24.64
N ILE A 24 9.96 9.11 -25.17
CA ILE A 24 9.99 10.35 -24.38
C ILE A 24 8.68 11.08 -24.61
N VAL A 25 7.99 11.44 -23.53
CA VAL A 25 6.69 12.12 -23.53
C VAL A 25 6.71 13.31 -22.59
N SER A 26 5.69 14.15 -22.65
CA SER A 26 5.51 15.26 -21.71
C SER A 26 4.09 15.27 -21.16
N TYR A 27 3.90 15.88 -20.00
CA TYR A 27 2.57 16.07 -19.44
C TYR A 27 1.62 16.75 -20.45
N GLY A 28 0.50 16.10 -20.76
CA GLY A 28 -0.49 16.58 -21.74
C GLY A 28 -0.25 16.10 -23.18
N ASP A 29 0.95 15.62 -23.51
CA ASP A 29 1.28 14.97 -24.79
C ASP A 29 1.93 13.60 -24.51
N TRP A 30 1.04 12.60 -24.37
CA TRP A 30 1.43 11.23 -24.07
C TRP A 30 1.81 10.41 -25.30
N CYS A 31 1.83 11.00 -26.50
CA CYS A 31 2.36 10.34 -27.70
C CYS A 31 3.88 10.55 -27.74
N GLY A 32 4.32 11.80 -27.61
CA GLY A 32 5.72 12.15 -27.59
C GLY A 32 6.48 11.65 -28.82
N ARG A 33 7.71 11.15 -28.63
CA ARG A 33 8.55 10.60 -29.71
C ARG A 33 9.28 9.33 -29.29
N PHE A 34 9.73 8.57 -30.29
CA PHE A 34 10.36 7.27 -30.14
C PHE A 34 11.77 7.30 -30.71
N PHE A 35 12.72 6.73 -29.99
CA PHE A 35 14.14 6.78 -30.35
C PHE A 35 14.78 5.41 -30.25
N THR A 36 15.75 5.14 -31.11
CA THR A 36 16.61 3.96 -31.00
C THR A 36 17.48 4.05 -29.74
N THR A 37 17.96 2.90 -29.30
CA THR A 37 18.78 2.72 -28.10
C THR A 37 20.29 2.76 -28.38
N ASP A 38 20.67 3.06 -29.63
CA ASP A 38 22.04 3.37 -30.00
C ASP A 38 22.43 4.79 -29.56
N GLU A 39 23.73 5.10 -29.58
CA GLU A 39 24.25 6.39 -29.11
C GLU A 39 23.57 7.59 -29.79
N ALA A 40 23.36 7.51 -31.11
CA ALA A 40 22.70 8.56 -31.88
C ALA A 40 21.24 8.75 -31.46
N GLY A 41 20.50 7.65 -31.27
CA GLY A 41 19.12 7.66 -30.80
C GLY A 41 18.97 8.25 -29.40
N LEU A 42 19.83 7.85 -28.45
CA LEU A 42 19.81 8.38 -27.09
C LEU A 42 20.13 9.89 -27.05
N ARG A 43 21.12 10.35 -27.83
CA ARG A 43 21.42 11.78 -27.96
C ARG A 43 20.24 12.56 -28.55
N ALA A 44 19.58 12.00 -29.58
CA ALA A 44 18.38 12.61 -30.17
C ALA A 44 17.21 12.67 -29.17
N ALA A 45 17.06 11.66 -28.32
CA ALA A 45 16.07 11.64 -27.25
C ALA A 45 16.30 12.76 -26.23
N VAL A 46 17.55 12.99 -25.82
CA VAL A 46 17.92 14.08 -24.90
C VAL A 46 17.66 15.46 -25.51
N VAL A 47 18.02 15.67 -26.77
CA VAL A 47 17.73 16.94 -27.48
C VAL A 47 16.23 17.21 -27.52
N TYR A 48 15.43 16.19 -27.79
CA TYR A 48 13.97 16.33 -27.78
C TYR A 48 13.42 16.58 -26.37
N ALA A 49 13.93 15.87 -25.36
CA ALA A 49 13.53 16.08 -23.97
C ALA A 49 13.85 17.49 -23.48
N GLU A 50 14.99 18.05 -23.89
CA GLU A 50 15.37 19.42 -23.58
C GLU A 50 14.46 20.44 -24.27
N ASP A 51 14.14 20.27 -25.56
CA ASP A 51 13.19 21.14 -26.25
C ASP A 51 11.84 21.15 -25.52
N LEU A 52 11.35 19.97 -25.12
CA LEU A 52 10.17 19.87 -24.28
C LEU A 52 10.34 20.65 -22.97
N ASP A 53 11.40 20.41 -22.20
CA ASP A 53 11.59 21.00 -20.87
C ASP A 53 11.80 22.52 -20.91
N THR A 54 12.53 23.02 -21.92
CA THR A 54 12.99 24.42 -21.97
C THR A 54 12.07 25.32 -22.79
N VAL A 55 11.55 24.83 -23.92
CA VAL A 55 10.72 25.61 -24.85
C VAL A 55 9.25 25.45 -24.50
N ARG A 56 8.76 24.21 -24.36
CA ARG A 56 7.34 23.95 -24.08
C ARG A 56 7.00 24.07 -22.60
N GLN A 57 7.95 23.80 -21.72
CA GLN A 57 7.83 23.88 -20.26
C GLN A 57 6.58 23.18 -19.70
N PRO A 58 6.33 21.90 -20.05
CA PRO A 58 5.23 21.13 -19.47
C PRO A 58 5.45 20.92 -17.97
N GLN A 59 4.43 20.42 -17.27
CA GLN A 59 4.56 20.04 -15.85
C GLN A 59 5.67 19.00 -15.60
N GLY A 60 6.01 18.20 -16.62
CA GLY A 60 7.13 17.28 -16.56
C GLY A 60 7.40 16.61 -17.90
N VAL A 61 8.62 16.12 -18.05
CA VAL A 61 9.09 15.27 -19.16
C VAL A 61 9.34 13.86 -18.60
N TYR A 62 8.89 12.85 -19.32
CA TYR A 62 8.90 11.47 -18.84
C TYR A 62 9.50 10.53 -19.87
N CYS A 63 10.09 9.44 -19.39
CA CYS A 63 10.54 8.31 -20.19
C CYS A 63 9.75 7.06 -19.80
N ARG A 64 9.31 6.29 -20.78
CA ARG A 64 8.70 4.97 -20.55
C ARG A 64 9.71 4.04 -19.90
N THR A 65 9.30 3.26 -18.89
CA THR A 65 10.19 2.39 -18.09
C THR A 65 10.74 1.20 -18.87
N THR A 66 10.09 0.84 -19.97
CA THR A 66 10.42 -0.32 -20.81
C THR A 66 10.62 0.12 -22.26
N THR A 67 11.43 -0.64 -23.03
CA THR A 67 11.56 -0.39 -24.47
C THR A 67 10.34 -0.94 -25.22
N LEU A 68 10.12 -0.45 -26.45
CA LEU A 68 9.00 -0.82 -27.32
C LEU A 68 9.48 -1.65 -28.51
N THR A 69 8.71 -2.68 -28.87
CA THR A 69 8.97 -3.50 -30.07
C THR A 69 8.76 -2.71 -31.36
N HIS A 70 7.84 -1.75 -31.35
CA HIS A 70 7.50 -0.90 -32.49
C HIS A 70 6.95 0.46 -32.02
N GLN A 71 6.87 1.42 -32.94
CA GLN A 71 6.18 2.67 -32.68
C GLN A 71 4.66 2.46 -32.79
N PRO A 72 3.88 2.73 -31.74
CA PRO A 72 2.43 2.62 -31.78
C PRO A 72 1.82 3.71 -32.67
N ALA A 73 0.62 3.46 -33.19
CA ALA A 73 -0.13 4.42 -34.01
C ALA A 73 -0.55 5.67 -33.22
N SER A 74 -0.77 5.53 -31.91
CA SER A 74 -1.13 6.65 -31.02
C SER A 74 -0.69 6.38 -29.58
N GLY A 75 -0.37 7.46 -28.86
CA GLY A 75 -0.01 7.40 -27.44
C GLY A 75 1.34 6.74 -27.17
N ARG A 76 1.63 6.45 -25.90
CA ARG A 76 2.91 5.91 -25.43
C ARG A 76 3.09 4.39 -25.63
N GLY A 77 2.09 3.73 -26.20
CA GLY A 77 2.03 2.28 -26.34
C GLY A 77 1.46 1.59 -25.11
N LEU A 78 0.98 0.36 -25.32
CA LEU A 78 0.40 -0.51 -24.29
C LEU A 78 1.49 -1.37 -23.63
N ALA A 79 1.13 -2.06 -22.54
CA ALA A 79 2.04 -2.98 -21.86
C ALA A 79 2.50 -4.13 -22.77
N GLU A 80 1.62 -4.59 -23.67
CA GLU A 80 1.88 -5.62 -24.69
C GLU A 80 2.91 -5.22 -25.75
N HIS A 81 3.20 -3.92 -25.91
CA HIS A 81 4.21 -3.45 -26.85
C HIS A 81 5.63 -3.49 -26.27
N THR A 82 5.80 -3.95 -25.02
CA THR A 82 7.08 -4.05 -24.34
C THR A 82 8.04 -5.01 -25.05
N ALA A 83 9.24 -4.53 -25.37
CA ALA A 83 10.34 -5.36 -25.89
C ALA A 83 11.26 -5.83 -24.75
N GLU A 84 11.75 -4.91 -23.93
CA GLU A 84 12.66 -5.21 -22.82
C GLU A 84 12.22 -4.52 -21.53
N VAL A 85 12.41 -5.21 -20.40
CA VAL A 85 12.19 -4.67 -19.06
C VAL A 85 13.54 -4.52 -18.34
N PRO A 86 14.20 -3.36 -18.46
CA PRO A 86 15.53 -3.16 -17.89
C PRO A 86 15.54 -3.09 -16.36
N PHE A 87 14.43 -2.70 -15.74
CA PHE A 87 14.32 -2.56 -14.29
C PHE A 87 12.87 -2.72 -13.80
N LEU A 88 12.71 -3.05 -12.52
CA LEU A 88 11.48 -2.79 -11.76
C LEU A 88 11.57 -1.44 -11.04
N TRP A 89 10.44 -0.86 -10.67
CA TRP A 89 10.40 0.46 -10.03
C TRP A 89 9.34 0.55 -8.93
N GLY A 90 9.51 1.55 -8.08
CA GLY A 90 8.46 2.07 -7.20
C GLY A 90 8.15 3.54 -7.52
N ASP A 91 6.96 4.00 -7.14
CA ASP A 91 6.52 5.41 -7.20
C ASP A 91 6.17 5.88 -5.77
N VAL A 92 7.20 6.26 -4.99
CA VAL A 92 7.07 6.58 -3.57
C VAL A 92 6.98 8.10 -3.38
N ASP A 93 5.77 8.61 -3.19
CA ASP A 93 5.51 10.02 -2.94
C ASP A 93 5.83 10.42 -1.48
N TYR A 94 6.24 11.67 -1.25
CA TYR A 94 6.42 12.23 0.10
C TYR A 94 6.02 13.70 0.18
N GLY A 95 5.85 14.20 1.39
CA GLY A 95 5.43 15.56 1.69
C GLY A 95 3.92 15.77 1.48
N THR A 96 3.51 17.03 1.50
CA THR A 96 2.09 17.42 1.41
C THR A 96 1.67 17.91 0.03
N ASP A 97 2.62 18.30 -0.83
CA ASP A 97 2.33 19.13 -1.99
C ASP A 97 2.60 18.42 -3.32
N GLY A 98 1.60 18.48 -4.20
CA GLY A 98 1.73 17.97 -5.58
C GLY A 98 1.40 16.49 -5.73
N HIS A 99 0.72 15.85 -4.79
CA HIS A 99 0.33 14.43 -4.86
C HIS A 99 -1.18 14.25 -4.66
N LYS A 100 -1.73 13.12 -5.14
CA LYS A 100 -3.16 12.79 -4.97
C LYS A 100 -3.45 12.01 -3.68
N GLY A 101 -2.40 11.53 -3.00
CA GLY A 101 -2.50 10.77 -1.76
C GLY A 101 -2.65 11.68 -0.55
N SER A 102 -3.42 11.22 0.44
CA SER A 102 -3.44 11.78 1.79
C SER A 102 -2.55 10.91 2.68
N ASN A 103 -1.91 11.50 3.70
CA ASN A 103 -1.11 10.76 4.67
C ASN A 103 0.11 10.07 4.04
N LEU A 104 1.01 10.87 3.47
CA LEU A 104 2.26 10.42 2.86
C LEU A 104 3.41 10.53 3.87
N PRO A 105 4.54 9.82 3.65
CA PRO A 105 5.77 10.07 4.39
C PRO A 105 6.11 11.58 4.35
N PRO A 106 6.50 12.21 5.49
CA PRO A 106 6.60 13.66 5.56
C PRO A 106 7.74 14.26 4.72
N HIS A 107 8.82 13.51 4.50
CA HIS A 107 10.00 13.96 3.77
C HIS A 107 10.74 12.77 3.13
N SER A 108 11.75 13.06 2.30
CA SER A 108 12.50 12.04 1.55
C SER A 108 13.09 10.94 2.43
N VAL A 109 13.68 11.29 3.59
CA VAL A 109 14.25 10.29 4.53
C VAL A 109 13.19 9.30 5.02
N ALA A 110 11.96 9.77 5.27
CA ALA A 110 10.87 8.88 5.67
C ALA A 110 10.40 7.99 4.52
N ALA A 111 10.38 8.52 3.28
CA ALA A 111 10.10 7.72 2.09
C ALA A 111 11.19 6.66 1.82
N GLU A 112 12.47 6.99 2.01
CA GLU A 112 13.57 6.03 1.93
C GLU A 112 13.42 4.93 2.99
N ALA A 113 13.02 5.29 4.21
CA ALA A 113 12.71 4.31 5.25
C ALA A 113 11.56 3.37 4.85
N MET A 114 10.54 3.84 4.12
CA MET A 114 9.47 2.98 3.61
C MET A 114 9.97 2.00 2.54
N ILE A 115 10.90 2.44 1.68
CA ILE A 115 11.56 1.57 0.70
C ILE A 115 12.35 0.49 1.46
N GLN A 116 13.14 0.86 2.46
CA GLN A 116 13.93 -0.09 3.26
C GLN A 116 13.04 -1.06 4.05
N ALA A 117 11.98 -0.58 4.69
CA ALA A 117 11.06 -1.38 5.48
C ALA A 117 10.21 -2.34 4.63
N SER A 118 10.19 -2.19 3.30
CA SER A 118 9.46 -3.09 2.39
C SER A 118 10.06 -4.49 2.31
N GLY A 119 11.32 -4.68 2.72
CA GLY A 119 12.03 -5.95 2.59
C GLY A 119 12.47 -6.28 1.17
N LEU A 120 12.27 -5.38 0.21
CA LEU A 120 12.83 -5.48 -1.14
C LEU A 120 14.36 -5.30 -1.11
N PRO A 121 15.10 -5.81 -2.11
CA PRO A 121 16.52 -5.52 -2.26
C PRO A 121 16.82 -4.01 -2.28
N GLU A 122 18.04 -3.63 -1.96
CA GLU A 122 18.48 -2.23 -2.11
C GLU A 122 18.35 -1.79 -3.58
N PRO A 123 17.76 -0.61 -3.88
CA PRO A 123 17.65 -0.13 -5.25
C PRO A 123 19.02 0.05 -5.91
N THR A 124 19.13 -0.32 -7.19
CA THR A 124 20.33 -0.04 -7.99
C THR A 124 20.52 1.46 -8.18
N LEU A 125 19.43 2.18 -8.46
CA LEU A 125 19.37 3.63 -8.55
C LEU A 125 18.21 4.16 -7.70
N LEU A 126 18.40 5.33 -7.10
CA LEU A 126 17.32 6.07 -6.43
C LEU A 126 17.14 7.41 -7.13
N VAL A 127 16.01 7.59 -7.82
CA VAL A 127 15.70 8.83 -8.53
C VAL A 127 14.88 9.75 -7.65
N TYR A 128 15.38 10.97 -7.41
CA TYR A 128 14.64 12.05 -6.81
C TYR A 128 13.85 12.75 -7.91
N SER A 129 12.55 12.54 -7.96
CA SER A 129 11.70 13.07 -9.03
C SER A 129 11.31 14.53 -8.82
N GLY A 130 11.70 15.13 -7.68
CA GLY A 130 11.25 16.45 -7.26
C GLY A 130 9.84 16.43 -6.65
N GLY A 131 9.50 15.41 -5.86
CA GLY A 131 8.20 15.23 -5.19
C GLY A 131 7.99 13.81 -4.68
N GLY A 132 8.69 12.85 -5.27
CA GLY A 132 8.75 11.48 -4.79
C GLY A 132 10.09 10.84 -5.14
N LEU A 133 10.26 9.59 -4.73
CA LEU A 133 11.39 8.74 -5.01
C LEU A 133 10.99 7.63 -5.96
N TYR A 134 11.81 7.40 -6.98
CA TYR A 134 11.72 6.19 -7.80
C TYR A 134 12.90 5.29 -7.46
N PRO A 135 12.73 4.29 -6.56
CA PRO A 135 13.70 3.21 -6.48
C PRO A 135 13.64 2.42 -7.78
N LEU A 136 14.79 2.24 -8.45
CA LEU A 136 14.92 1.46 -9.66
C LEU A 136 15.83 0.26 -9.37
N TRP A 137 15.33 -0.94 -9.65
CA TRP A 137 16.05 -2.20 -9.50
C TRP A 137 16.43 -2.71 -10.89
N VAL A 138 17.66 -2.41 -11.30
CA VAL A 138 18.14 -2.66 -12.67
C VAL A 138 18.68 -4.07 -12.78
N PHE A 139 18.31 -4.78 -13.84
CA PHE A 139 18.65 -6.19 -13.99
C PHE A 139 19.89 -6.41 -14.85
N ALA A 140 20.76 -7.33 -14.43
CA ALA A 140 21.82 -7.87 -15.28
C ALA A 140 21.24 -8.76 -16.38
N GLU A 141 20.32 -9.65 -15.98
CA GLU A 141 19.55 -10.52 -16.85
C GLU A 141 18.07 -10.15 -16.75
N ARG A 142 17.50 -9.65 -17.85
CA ARG A 142 16.16 -9.08 -17.87
C ARG A 142 15.10 -10.19 -17.90
N PRO A 143 14.02 -10.07 -17.12
CA PRO A 143 12.93 -11.02 -17.17
C PRO A 143 12.09 -10.82 -18.44
N GLU A 144 11.51 -11.92 -18.94
CA GLU A 144 10.47 -11.87 -19.96
C GLU A 144 9.30 -10.97 -19.51
N PRO A 145 8.64 -10.21 -20.40
CA PRO A 145 7.61 -9.23 -20.02
C PRO A 145 6.48 -9.82 -19.16
N ALA A 146 6.04 -11.05 -19.44
CA ALA A 146 4.98 -11.70 -18.66
C ALA A 146 5.40 -11.98 -17.19
N LEU A 147 6.66 -12.36 -16.96
CA LEU A 147 7.20 -12.52 -15.61
C LEU A 147 7.40 -11.14 -14.96
N ALA A 148 7.94 -10.18 -15.71
CA ALA A 148 8.18 -8.82 -15.24
C ALA A 148 6.91 -8.14 -14.73
N ALA A 149 5.76 -8.32 -15.40
CA ALA A 149 4.48 -7.79 -14.96
C ALA A 149 4.09 -8.31 -13.57
N LYS A 150 4.25 -9.61 -13.32
CA LYS A 150 3.95 -10.24 -12.02
C LYS A 150 4.89 -9.78 -10.92
N LEU A 151 6.18 -9.64 -11.23
CA LEU A 151 7.18 -9.13 -10.29
C LEU A 151 6.95 -7.66 -9.97
N SER A 152 6.58 -6.85 -10.98
CA SER A 152 6.25 -5.44 -10.80
C SER A 152 5.08 -5.27 -9.83
N GLU A 153 4.02 -6.07 -9.99
CA GLU A 153 2.89 -6.08 -9.07
C GLU A 153 3.29 -6.53 -7.65
N GLY A 154 4.12 -7.57 -7.51
CA GLY A 154 4.66 -7.98 -6.21
C GLY A 154 5.49 -6.88 -5.52
N VAL A 155 6.29 -6.14 -6.28
CA VAL A 155 7.01 -4.95 -5.79
C VAL A 155 6.04 -3.88 -5.30
N GLN A 156 4.97 -3.60 -6.05
CA GLN A 156 3.96 -2.61 -5.62
C GLN A 156 3.26 -3.05 -4.34
N GLN A 157 2.94 -4.34 -4.19
CA GLN A 157 2.33 -4.90 -2.99
C GLN A 157 3.27 -4.78 -1.77
N ALA A 158 4.55 -5.10 -1.93
CA ALA A 158 5.54 -4.97 -0.86
C ALA A 158 5.72 -3.52 -0.40
N LEU A 159 5.76 -2.57 -1.33
CA LEU A 159 5.81 -1.14 -1.01
C LEU A 159 4.51 -0.67 -0.33
N ALA A 160 3.34 -1.08 -0.82
CA ALA A 160 2.06 -0.75 -0.20
C ALA A 160 1.96 -1.27 1.23
N ALA A 161 2.31 -2.53 1.47
CA ALA A 161 2.33 -3.14 2.80
C ALA A 161 3.34 -2.46 3.74
N SER A 162 4.46 -1.97 3.21
CA SER A 162 5.40 -1.16 3.98
C SER A 162 4.77 0.15 4.46
N HIS A 163 4.14 0.90 3.55
CA HIS A 163 3.49 2.16 3.86
C HIS A 163 2.34 1.97 4.85
N GLU A 164 1.47 0.99 4.62
CA GLU A 164 0.31 0.71 5.47
C GLU A 164 0.73 0.39 6.91
N ARG A 165 1.75 -0.45 7.11
CA ARG A 165 2.28 -0.78 8.44
C ARG A 165 2.77 0.44 9.22
N HIS A 166 3.14 1.51 8.52
CA HIS A 166 3.64 2.75 9.09
C HIS A 166 2.59 3.87 9.04
N GLY A 167 1.34 3.52 8.72
CA GLY A 167 0.24 4.47 8.66
C GLY A 167 0.34 5.45 7.50
N PHE A 168 1.06 5.13 6.42
CA PHE A 168 1.13 5.95 5.21
C PHE A 168 0.36 5.33 4.05
N SER A 169 -0.02 6.17 3.09
CA SER A 169 -0.64 5.74 1.83
C SER A 169 0.41 5.48 0.75
N TYR A 170 0.15 4.50 -0.12
CA TYR A 170 0.94 4.23 -1.32
C TYR A 170 0.09 4.39 -2.60
N GLY A 171 0.73 4.79 -3.71
CA GLY A 171 0.05 4.98 -4.99
C GLY A 171 -0.40 3.65 -5.62
N ALA A 172 -1.69 3.50 -5.88
CA ALA A 172 -2.22 2.35 -6.61
C ALA A 172 -2.05 2.48 -8.13
N GLY A 173 -1.92 1.35 -8.84
CA GLY A 173 -1.91 1.31 -10.31
C GLY A 173 -0.66 1.91 -10.96
N VAL A 174 0.48 1.85 -10.27
CA VAL A 174 1.76 2.41 -10.76
C VAL A 174 2.72 1.36 -11.33
N GLY A 175 2.38 0.07 -11.24
CA GLY A 175 3.22 -1.06 -11.66
C GLY A 175 3.05 -1.54 -13.11
N ASP A 176 2.26 -0.86 -13.94
CA ASP A 176 2.01 -1.30 -15.32
C ASP A 176 3.27 -1.19 -16.21
N LEU A 177 3.52 -2.13 -17.12
CA LEU A 177 4.73 -2.09 -17.97
C LEU A 177 4.77 -0.95 -18.99
N ALA A 178 3.66 -0.21 -19.17
CA ALA A 178 3.61 1.00 -19.98
C ALA A 178 3.79 2.28 -19.15
N ARG A 179 4.25 2.15 -17.90
CA ARG A 179 4.50 3.28 -17.00
C ARG A 179 5.56 4.20 -17.59
N VAL A 180 5.41 5.48 -17.29
CA VAL A 180 6.41 6.51 -17.57
C VAL A 180 6.85 7.13 -16.26
N LEU A 181 8.14 7.34 -16.09
CA LEU A 181 8.75 8.02 -14.95
C LEU A 181 9.39 9.32 -15.41
N ARG A 182 9.45 10.30 -14.52
CA ARG A 182 10.05 11.60 -14.85
C ARG A 182 11.53 11.41 -15.18
N LEU A 183 11.97 11.98 -16.31
CA LEU A 183 13.33 11.78 -16.81
C LEU A 183 14.35 12.51 -15.92
N PRO A 184 15.38 11.84 -15.36
CA PRO A 184 16.49 12.52 -14.72
C PRO A 184 17.15 13.55 -15.65
N GLY A 185 17.52 14.70 -15.11
CA GLY A 185 17.95 15.88 -15.87
C GLY A 185 16.80 16.82 -16.27
N SER A 186 15.53 16.41 -16.17
CA SER A 186 14.38 17.30 -16.40
C SER A 186 13.94 18.05 -15.13
N VAL A 187 13.02 19.02 -15.28
CA VAL A 187 12.46 19.78 -14.15
C VAL A 187 10.99 19.44 -13.95
N ASN A 188 10.63 19.06 -12.73
CA ASN A 188 9.26 18.92 -12.26
C ASN A 188 8.64 20.30 -12.01
N ARG A 189 7.64 20.68 -12.82
CA ARG A 189 6.87 21.94 -12.70
C ARG A 189 5.42 21.70 -12.28
N LYS A 190 5.15 20.59 -11.59
CA LYS A 190 3.81 20.27 -11.08
C LYS A 190 3.30 21.32 -10.08
N LEU A 191 4.23 21.91 -9.32
CA LEU A 191 3.99 23.15 -8.56
C LEU A 191 4.64 24.28 -9.36
N ALA A 192 3.83 25.18 -9.91
CA ALA A 192 4.30 26.21 -10.84
C ALA A 192 5.34 27.14 -10.20
N ASP A 193 5.14 27.47 -8.92
CA ASP A 193 5.99 28.41 -8.17
C ASP A 193 7.21 27.74 -7.53
N GLU A 194 7.30 26.41 -7.58
CA GLU A 194 8.40 25.64 -7.00
C GLU A 194 8.89 24.54 -7.97
N PRO A 195 9.63 24.91 -9.04
CA PRO A 195 10.22 23.94 -9.95
C PRO A 195 11.30 23.12 -9.25
N ARG A 196 11.17 21.79 -9.27
CA ARG A 196 12.09 20.85 -8.59
C ARG A 196 12.85 20.01 -9.61
N ALA A 197 14.16 19.87 -9.46
CA ALA A 197 14.96 19.04 -10.36
C ALA A 197 14.61 17.55 -10.22
N CYS A 198 14.61 16.82 -11.33
CA CYS A 198 14.62 15.37 -11.36
C CYS A 198 16.05 14.88 -11.54
N TYR A 199 16.59 14.07 -10.62
CA TYR A 199 17.98 13.60 -10.69
C TYR A 199 18.15 12.22 -10.07
N VAL A 200 19.23 11.54 -10.44
CA VAL A 200 19.65 10.28 -9.83
C VAL A 200 20.49 10.61 -8.60
N GLY A 201 20.07 10.15 -7.42
CA GLY A 201 20.83 10.24 -6.18
C GLY A 201 21.75 9.03 -5.98
N MET A 202 22.30 8.90 -4.78
CA MET A 202 23.15 7.77 -4.40
C MET A 202 22.32 6.50 -4.20
N ALA A 203 22.85 5.37 -4.65
CA ALA A 203 22.27 4.03 -4.50
C ALA A 203 23.40 2.98 -4.66
N SER A 204 23.07 1.69 -4.61
CA SER A 204 24.08 0.62 -4.62
C SER A 204 24.89 0.56 -5.93
N GLY A 205 24.26 0.89 -7.06
CA GLY A 205 24.83 0.69 -8.39
C GLY A 205 24.93 -0.79 -8.81
N GLU A 206 24.49 -1.72 -7.96
CA GLU A 206 24.55 -3.15 -8.22
C GLU A 206 23.39 -3.60 -9.11
N LEU A 207 23.72 -4.36 -10.16
CA LEU A 207 22.73 -5.01 -11.01
C LEU A 207 22.16 -6.24 -10.29
N LEU A 208 20.85 -6.45 -10.43
CA LEU A 208 20.11 -7.46 -9.69
C LEU A 208 19.62 -8.58 -10.61
N THR A 209 19.07 -9.64 -10.00
CA THR A 209 18.43 -10.75 -10.72
C THR A 209 16.93 -10.78 -10.41
N PRO A 210 16.07 -11.15 -11.37
CA PRO A 210 14.61 -11.14 -11.16
C PRO A 210 14.13 -12.02 -10.01
N GLY A 211 14.84 -13.13 -9.72
CA GLY A 211 14.48 -14.06 -8.64
C GLY A 211 14.60 -13.49 -7.23
N MET A 212 15.17 -12.30 -7.06
CA MET A 212 15.25 -11.61 -5.77
C MET A 212 13.95 -10.89 -5.38
N PHE A 213 12.98 -10.80 -6.31
CA PHE A 213 11.77 -10.02 -6.13
C PHE A 213 10.55 -10.92 -5.88
N PRO A 214 9.59 -10.47 -5.04
CA PRO A 214 8.38 -11.22 -4.78
C PRO A 214 7.49 -11.25 -6.03
N LEU A 215 6.80 -12.37 -6.22
CA LEU A 215 5.64 -12.42 -7.11
C LEU A 215 4.43 -11.82 -6.39
N ALA A 216 3.53 -11.21 -7.15
CA ALA A 216 2.25 -10.75 -6.61
C ALA A 216 1.49 -11.89 -5.92
N GLU A 217 1.06 -11.64 -4.69
CA GLU A 217 0.07 -12.48 -4.04
C GLU A 217 -1.32 -12.16 -4.60
N PRO A 218 -2.19 -13.17 -4.78
CA PRO A 218 -3.56 -12.91 -5.19
C PRO A 218 -4.25 -12.04 -4.15
N ALA A 219 -4.98 -11.02 -4.62
CA ALA A 219 -5.73 -10.13 -3.76
C ALA A 219 -6.70 -10.96 -2.90
N ARG A 220 -6.55 -10.87 -1.58
CA ARG A 220 -7.52 -11.43 -0.64
C ARG A 220 -8.54 -10.35 -0.33
N ARG A 221 -9.83 -10.72 -0.36
CA ARG A 221 -10.88 -9.84 0.15
C ARG A 221 -10.53 -9.49 1.60
N PRO A 222 -10.45 -8.20 1.98
CA PRO A 222 -10.29 -7.83 3.38
C PRO A 222 -11.43 -8.49 4.16
N ALA A 223 -11.11 -9.09 5.32
CA ALA A 223 -12.14 -9.68 6.17
C ALA A 223 -13.25 -8.64 6.38
N PRO A 224 -14.54 -9.02 6.26
CA PRO A 224 -15.64 -8.10 6.52
C PRO A 224 -15.39 -7.41 7.88
N PRO A 225 -15.60 -6.09 7.99
CA PRO A 225 -15.59 -5.46 9.30
C PRO A 225 -16.54 -6.25 10.19
N ALA A 226 -16.12 -6.55 11.43
CA ALA A 226 -16.92 -7.28 12.40
C ALA A 226 -18.37 -6.80 12.33
N PRO A 227 -19.36 -7.70 12.32
CA PRO A 227 -20.74 -7.36 11.99
C PRO A 227 -21.13 -6.11 12.76
N ARG A 228 -21.45 -5.04 12.02
CA ARG A 228 -22.04 -3.86 12.62
C ARG A 228 -23.25 -4.39 13.36
N GLN A 229 -23.23 -4.33 14.69
CA GLN A 229 -24.43 -4.52 15.48
C GLN A 229 -25.41 -3.49 14.94
N THR A 230 -26.31 -3.92 14.06
CA THR A 230 -27.46 -3.13 13.67
C THR A 230 -28.17 -2.91 14.98
N SER A 231 -28.07 -1.68 15.49
CA SER A 231 -28.80 -1.26 16.68
C SER A 231 -30.23 -1.74 16.53
N ALA A 232 -30.66 -2.60 17.46
CA ALA A 232 -31.98 -3.21 17.52
C ALA A 232 -33.07 -2.18 17.87
N THR A 233 -33.04 -1.03 17.21
CA THR A 233 -33.99 0.08 17.33
C THR A 233 -34.75 0.35 16.04
N GLY A 234 -34.64 -0.54 15.05
CA GLY A 234 -35.54 -0.58 13.90
C GLY A 234 -36.88 -1.17 14.28
N THR A 235 -37.85 -0.29 14.56
CA THR A 235 -39.27 -0.61 14.67
C THR A 235 -39.69 -1.59 13.57
N PHE A 236 -40.37 -2.70 13.92
CA PHE A 236 -40.93 -3.66 12.97
C PHE A 236 -41.75 -2.93 11.89
N SER A 237 -41.16 -2.74 10.71
CA SER A 237 -41.88 -2.18 9.57
C SER A 237 -42.52 -3.34 8.82
N ARG A 238 -43.86 -3.32 8.71
CA ARG A 238 -44.62 -4.25 7.86
C ARG A 238 -44.10 -4.12 6.43
N GLY A 239 -43.31 -5.10 5.97
CA GLY A 239 -42.77 -5.14 4.62
C GLY A 239 -41.36 -5.73 4.46
N ARG A 240 -40.60 -5.95 5.55
CA ARG A 240 -39.24 -6.54 5.48
C ARG A 240 -39.31 -8.04 5.17
N GLY A 241 -38.88 -8.44 3.98
CA GLY A 241 -38.87 -9.83 3.53
C GLY A 241 -37.51 -10.53 3.70
N VAL A 242 -37.48 -11.83 3.40
CA VAL A 242 -36.26 -12.67 3.44
C VAL A 242 -35.14 -12.10 2.59
N PHE A 243 -35.47 -11.62 1.38
CA PHE A 243 -34.50 -11.01 0.47
C PHE A 243 -33.94 -9.68 0.97
N ASP A 244 -34.71 -8.90 1.71
CA ASP A 244 -34.24 -7.66 2.32
C ASP A 244 -33.25 -7.99 3.44
N ALA A 245 -33.62 -8.92 4.33
CA ALA A 245 -32.75 -9.37 5.41
C ALA A 245 -31.43 -9.96 4.88
N PHE A 246 -31.49 -10.76 3.81
CA PHE A 246 -30.32 -11.31 3.14
C PHE A 246 -29.46 -10.20 2.49
N ALA A 247 -30.07 -9.27 1.75
CA ALA A 247 -29.32 -8.22 1.06
C ALA A 247 -28.61 -7.24 2.01
N GLU A 248 -29.20 -7.00 3.19
CA GLU A 248 -28.64 -6.16 4.24
C GLU A 248 -27.50 -6.83 5.01
N SER A 249 -27.56 -8.14 5.22
CA SER A 249 -26.61 -8.87 6.06
C SER A 249 -25.46 -9.54 5.30
N ALA A 250 -25.72 -10.11 4.12
CA ALA A 250 -24.71 -10.84 3.36
C ALA A 250 -23.67 -9.91 2.72
N ALA A 251 -22.41 -10.32 2.67
CA ALA A 251 -21.39 -9.68 1.84
C ALA A 251 -21.39 -10.25 0.41
N TRP A 252 -20.79 -9.55 -0.55
CA TRP A 252 -20.73 -10.02 -1.94
C TRP A 252 -19.95 -11.33 -2.10
N GLY A 253 -18.84 -11.49 -1.36
CA GLY A 253 -18.06 -12.72 -1.42
C GLY A 253 -18.76 -13.94 -0.82
N ASP A 254 -19.74 -13.76 0.06
CA ASP A 254 -20.54 -14.88 0.60
C ASP A 254 -21.40 -15.53 -0.50
N ILE A 255 -21.61 -14.81 -1.60
CA ILE A 255 -22.36 -15.25 -2.78
C ILE A 255 -21.41 -15.67 -3.91
N LEU A 256 -20.35 -14.88 -4.12
CA LEU A 256 -19.47 -14.98 -5.30
C LEU A 256 -18.32 -15.98 -5.11
N GLU A 257 -17.69 -16.04 -3.93
CA GLU A 257 -16.55 -16.95 -3.68
C GLU A 257 -16.97 -18.44 -3.78
N PRO A 258 -18.11 -18.88 -3.19
CA PRO A 258 -18.57 -20.26 -3.37
C PRO A 258 -18.92 -20.59 -4.83
N ALA A 259 -19.28 -19.57 -5.62
CA ALA A 259 -19.56 -19.70 -7.05
C ALA A 259 -18.28 -19.70 -7.92
N GLY A 260 -17.09 -19.69 -7.31
CA GLY A 260 -15.80 -19.74 -7.99
C GLY A 260 -15.34 -18.41 -8.58
N TRP A 261 -15.95 -17.28 -8.18
CA TRP A 261 -15.49 -15.96 -8.59
C TRP A 261 -14.28 -15.53 -7.75
N ALA A 262 -13.34 -14.84 -8.38
CA ALA A 262 -12.14 -14.33 -7.73
C ALA A 262 -12.27 -12.83 -7.45
N TYR A 263 -12.02 -12.42 -6.22
CA TYR A 263 -11.90 -11.01 -5.86
C TYR A 263 -10.66 -10.40 -6.55
N VAL A 264 -10.83 -9.21 -7.13
CA VAL A 264 -9.75 -8.48 -7.81
C VAL A 264 -9.24 -7.34 -6.94
N LYS A 265 -10.11 -6.38 -6.60
CA LYS A 265 -9.79 -5.22 -5.75
C LYS A 265 -11.05 -4.48 -5.34
N THR A 266 -10.92 -3.58 -4.37
CA THR A 266 -11.95 -2.60 -4.02
C THR A 266 -11.51 -1.23 -4.52
N GLU A 267 -12.39 -0.55 -5.24
CA GLU A 267 -12.18 0.81 -5.71
C GLU A 267 -12.30 1.82 -4.56
N ARG A 268 -11.77 3.04 -4.76
CA ARG A 268 -11.93 4.15 -3.80
C ARG A 268 -13.40 4.47 -3.48
N SER A 269 -14.32 4.17 -4.39
CA SER A 269 -15.77 4.32 -4.20
C SER A 269 -16.36 3.31 -3.21
N GLY A 270 -15.59 2.31 -2.78
CA GLY A 270 -16.08 1.16 -2.02
C GLY A 270 -16.64 0.02 -2.88
N ALA A 271 -16.65 0.17 -4.21
CA ALA A 271 -17.13 -0.90 -5.10
C ALA A 271 -16.10 -2.02 -5.23
N GLU A 272 -16.52 -3.26 -5.07
CA GLU A 272 -15.68 -4.44 -5.25
C GLU A 272 -15.67 -4.91 -6.71
N LEU A 273 -14.51 -5.28 -7.23
CA LEU A 273 -14.33 -5.82 -8.56
C LEU A 273 -14.06 -7.32 -8.48
N TRP A 274 -14.76 -8.09 -9.31
CA TRP A 274 -14.75 -9.55 -9.27
C TRP A 274 -14.54 -10.14 -10.66
N LEU A 275 -13.77 -11.22 -10.75
CA LEU A 275 -13.49 -11.98 -11.97
C LEU A 275 -14.28 -13.28 -11.97
N ARG A 276 -14.93 -13.61 -13.10
CA ARG A 276 -15.72 -14.83 -13.24
C ARG A 276 -14.84 -16.08 -13.29
N PRO A 277 -15.36 -17.26 -12.89
CA PRO A 277 -14.69 -18.54 -13.14
C PRO A 277 -14.49 -18.78 -14.65
N GLY A 278 -13.44 -19.53 -15.00
CA GLY A 278 -13.11 -19.86 -16.39
C GLY A 278 -12.23 -18.84 -17.12
N GLY A 279 -11.74 -17.82 -16.43
CA GLY A 279 -10.81 -16.81 -16.97
C GLY A 279 -11.49 -15.77 -17.88
N ALA A 280 -10.99 -14.54 -17.85
CA ALA A 280 -11.46 -13.45 -18.71
C ALA A 280 -10.27 -12.62 -19.22
N SER A 281 -10.42 -12.01 -20.40
CA SER A 281 -9.44 -11.05 -20.94
C SER A 281 -9.56 -9.65 -20.33
N SER A 282 -10.64 -9.39 -19.59
CA SER A 282 -10.92 -8.12 -18.93
C SER A 282 -10.36 -8.12 -17.50
N GLU A 283 -10.00 -6.93 -16.99
CA GLU A 283 -9.49 -6.73 -15.62
C GLU A 283 -10.48 -7.21 -14.54
N TYR A 284 -11.79 -7.13 -14.82
CA TYR A 284 -12.85 -7.66 -13.98
C TYR A 284 -14.07 -8.04 -14.84
N SER A 285 -14.95 -8.86 -14.27
CA SER A 285 -16.19 -9.34 -14.88
C SER A 285 -17.45 -8.77 -14.22
N ALA A 286 -17.39 -8.42 -12.94
CA ALA A 286 -18.49 -7.78 -12.21
C ALA A 286 -17.98 -6.64 -11.33
N ARG A 287 -18.82 -5.60 -11.18
CA ARG A 287 -18.59 -4.47 -10.29
C ARG A 287 -19.73 -4.39 -9.28
N CYS A 288 -19.41 -4.62 -8.02
CA CYS A 288 -20.34 -4.75 -6.90
C CYS A 288 -20.33 -3.45 -6.07
N PHE A 289 -21.43 -2.70 -6.10
CA PHE A 289 -21.69 -1.56 -5.21
C PHE A 289 -22.36 -2.04 -3.92
N GLU A 290 -22.59 -1.15 -2.96
CA GLU A 290 -23.19 -1.51 -1.66
C GLU A 290 -24.49 -2.32 -1.78
N HIS A 291 -25.38 -1.94 -2.69
CA HIS A 291 -26.72 -2.55 -2.82
C HIS A 291 -26.97 -3.31 -4.13
N ASN A 292 -26.08 -3.18 -5.12
CA ASN A 292 -26.26 -3.81 -6.42
C ASN A 292 -24.95 -4.16 -7.10
N VAL A 293 -25.00 -5.16 -7.97
CA VAL A 293 -23.90 -5.56 -8.85
C VAL A 293 -24.30 -5.34 -10.31
N VAL A 294 -23.32 -4.96 -11.11
CA VAL A 294 -23.40 -4.96 -12.57
C VAL A 294 -22.41 -5.98 -13.11
N CYS A 295 -22.92 -6.97 -13.86
CA CYS A 295 -22.08 -7.91 -14.60
C CYS A 295 -21.74 -7.34 -15.98
N HIS A 296 -20.46 -7.37 -16.35
CA HIS A 296 -19.92 -6.85 -17.61
C HIS A 296 -19.50 -7.96 -18.59
N SER A 297 -19.71 -9.23 -18.22
CA SER A 297 -19.35 -10.38 -19.06
C SER A 297 -20.62 -11.12 -19.51
N GLU A 298 -20.81 -11.24 -20.82
CA GLU A 298 -21.89 -12.04 -21.41
C GLU A 298 -21.69 -13.56 -21.19
N GLU A 299 -20.46 -13.96 -20.91
CA GLU A 299 -20.07 -15.36 -20.64
C GLU A 299 -20.23 -15.76 -19.16
N ALA A 300 -20.67 -14.84 -18.30
CA ALA A 300 -20.86 -15.11 -16.87
C ALA A 300 -22.15 -15.89 -16.55
N GLY A 301 -23.04 -16.08 -17.53
CA GLY A 301 -24.36 -16.68 -17.28
C GLY A 301 -25.30 -15.81 -16.44
N LEU A 302 -24.96 -14.52 -16.26
CA LEU A 302 -25.74 -13.54 -15.51
C LEU A 302 -26.30 -12.46 -16.46
N PRO A 303 -27.43 -11.80 -16.12
CA PRO A 303 -27.85 -10.57 -16.79
C PRO A 303 -26.69 -9.55 -16.85
N SER A 304 -26.27 -9.19 -18.06
CA SER A 304 -25.08 -8.39 -18.33
C SER A 304 -25.41 -7.00 -18.89
N GLY A 305 -24.52 -6.03 -18.65
CA GLY A 305 -24.61 -4.66 -19.15
C GLY A 305 -25.08 -3.65 -18.10
N ALA A 306 -24.78 -2.36 -18.31
CA ALA A 306 -24.99 -1.29 -17.32
C ALA A 306 -26.46 -1.06 -16.90
N GLY A 307 -27.42 -1.52 -17.71
CA GLY A 307 -28.85 -1.47 -17.40
C GLY A 307 -29.34 -2.66 -16.56
N GLN A 308 -28.52 -3.70 -16.39
CA GLN A 308 -28.87 -4.92 -15.67
C GLN A 308 -28.23 -4.89 -14.28
N ARG A 309 -28.94 -4.30 -13.31
CA ARG A 309 -28.52 -4.24 -11.91
C ARG A 309 -29.19 -5.34 -11.12
N LEU A 310 -28.40 -6.15 -10.42
CA LEU A 310 -28.88 -7.21 -9.55
C LEU A 310 -28.62 -6.85 -8.09
N THR A 311 -29.62 -7.08 -7.23
CA THR A 311 -29.41 -7.07 -5.78
C THR A 311 -28.70 -8.37 -5.36
N LYS A 312 -28.18 -8.44 -4.13
CA LYS A 312 -27.57 -9.66 -3.58
C LYS A 312 -28.50 -10.88 -3.69
N ALA A 313 -29.78 -10.71 -3.32
CA ALA A 313 -30.77 -11.78 -3.41
C ALA A 313 -31.02 -12.25 -4.86
N ARG A 314 -31.14 -11.31 -5.81
CA ARG A 314 -31.33 -11.65 -7.23
C ARG A 314 -30.09 -12.27 -7.85
N LEU A 315 -28.91 -11.83 -7.44
CA LEU A 315 -27.64 -12.46 -7.82
C LEU A 315 -27.59 -13.91 -7.32
N PHE A 316 -27.91 -14.14 -6.04
CA PHE A 316 -27.96 -15.48 -5.45
C PHE A 316 -28.95 -16.39 -6.21
N ALA A 317 -30.15 -15.88 -6.52
CA ALA A 317 -31.13 -16.61 -7.32
C ALA A 317 -30.62 -16.96 -8.72
N HIS A 318 -29.93 -16.04 -9.40
CA HIS A 318 -29.36 -16.30 -10.73
C HIS A 318 -28.24 -17.35 -10.71
N ILE A 319 -27.36 -17.30 -9.71
CA ILE A 319 -26.22 -18.22 -9.62
C ILE A 319 -26.67 -19.63 -9.25
N TRP A 320 -27.55 -19.76 -8.24
CA TRP A 320 -27.83 -21.05 -7.61
C TRP A 320 -29.19 -21.65 -7.98
N HIS A 321 -30.13 -20.85 -8.49
CA HIS A 321 -31.51 -21.26 -8.79
C HIS A 321 -31.97 -20.87 -10.20
N GLY A 322 -31.05 -20.56 -11.11
CA GLY A 322 -31.39 -20.21 -12.49
C GLY A 322 -32.26 -18.95 -12.64
N GLY A 323 -32.27 -18.08 -11.63
CA GLY A 323 -33.09 -16.87 -11.58
C GLY A 323 -34.46 -17.05 -10.92
N ASP A 324 -34.78 -18.24 -10.40
CA ASP A 324 -36.02 -18.47 -9.64
C ASP A 324 -35.90 -17.87 -8.24
N GLU A 325 -36.44 -16.67 -8.09
CA GLU A 325 -36.46 -15.93 -6.82
C GLU A 325 -37.29 -16.63 -5.74
N SER A 326 -38.30 -17.44 -6.11
CA SER A 326 -39.13 -18.16 -5.13
C SER A 326 -38.41 -19.37 -4.55
N GLU A 327 -37.75 -20.16 -5.41
CA GLU A 327 -36.90 -21.27 -4.95
C GLU A 327 -35.75 -20.76 -4.10
N ALA A 328 -35.08 -19.69 -4.53
CA ALA A 328 -34.00 -19.06 -3.75
C ALA A 328 -34.48 -18.58 -2.37
N ALA A 329 -35.67 -17.98 -2.28
CA ALA A 329 -36.23 -17.56 -1.00
C ALA A 329 -36.54 -18.75 -0.08
N ARG A 330 -37.08 -19.86 -0.61
CA ARG A 330 -37.35 -21.07 0.18
C ARG A 330 -36.07 -21.73 0.67
N ASP A 331 -35.04 -21.77 -0.18
CA ASP A 331 -33.75 -22.34 0.16
C ASP A 331 -33.05 -21.57 1.29
N LEU A 332 -33.08 -20.23 1.22
CA LEU A 332 -32.59 -19.36 2.29
C LEU A 332 -33.37 -19.54 3.61
N ILE A 333 -34.69 -19.73 3.54
CA ILE A 333 -35.51 -20.03 4.73
C ILE A 333 -35.12 -21.38 5.32
N ALA A 334 -35.01 -22.42 4.49
CA ALA A 334 -34.63 -23.76 4.94
C ALA A 334 -33.26 -23.76 5.62
N ALA A 335 -32.25 -23.13 5.00
CA ALA A 335 -30.93 -22.95 5.59
C ALA A 335 -31.01 -22.19 6.94
N SER A 336 -31.81 -21.12 7.00
CA SER A 336 -32.00 -20.37 8.24
C SER A 336 -32.68 -21.16 9.35
N ARG A 337 -33.34 -22.29 9.06
CA ARG A 337 -34.01 -23.16 10.03
C ARG A 337 -33.19 -24.41 10.36
N GLY A 338 -32.08 -24.65 9.66
CA GLY A 338 -31.32 -25.90 9.75
C GLY A 338 -32.04 -27.08 9.09
N GLU A 339 -32.90 -26.79 8.11
CA GLU A 339 -33.61 -27.78 7.30
C GLU A 339 -32.78 -28.15 6.06
N GLU A 340 -33.26 -29.11 5.27
CA GLU A 340 -32.62 -29.52 4.01
C GLU A 340 -32.61 -28.35 3.01
N CYS A 341 -31.40 -27.96 2.57
CA CYS A 341 -31.14 -26.81 1.71
C CYS A 341 -29.96 -27.09 0.77
N THR A 342 -29.71 -26.20 -0.19
CA THR A 342 -28.51 -26.29 -1.03
C THR A 342 -27.23 -26.03 -0.23
N GLU A 343 -26.10 -26.56 -0.70
CA GLU A 343 -24.78 -26.29 -0.12
C GLU A 343 -24.48 -24.78 -0.09
N ALA A 344 -24.90 -24.05 -1.12
CA ALA A 344 -24.73 -22.61 -1.21
C ALA A 344 -25.46 -21.88 -0.07
N ALA A 345 -26.73 -22.17 0.18
CA ALA A 345 -27.49 -21.55 1.27
C ALA A 345 -27.00 -22.03 2.65
N GLY A 346 -26.65 -23.30 2.81
CA GLY A 346 -26.16 -23.87 4.06
C GLY A 346 -24.76 -23.38 4.46
N SER A 347 -23.98 -22.88 3.50
CA SER A 347 -22.64 -22.33 3.73
C SER A 347 -22.62 -20.85 4.16
N LEU A 348 -23.79 -20.20 4.22
CA LEU A 348 -23.88 -18.79 4.58
C LEU A 348 -23.46 -18.55 6.04
N PRO A 349 -22.88 -17.37 6.35
CA PRO A 349 -22.52 -17.01 7.72
C PRO A 349 -23.71 -17.06 8.70
N ASP A 350 -23.44 -17.47 9.94
CA ASP A 350 -24.47 -17.62 10.99
C ASP A 350 -25.25 -16.32 11.27
N ASP A 351 -24.61 -15.16 11.15
CA ASP A 351 -25.25 -13.85 11.33
C ASP A 351 -26.21 -13.50 10.20
N VAL A 352 -25.88 -13.88 8.96
CA VAL A 352 -26.79 -13.79 7.81
C VAL A 352 -28.01 -14.69 8.03
N LEU A 353 -27.79 -15.95 8.40
CA LEU A 353 -28.86 -16.91 8.68
C LEU A 353 -29.73 -16.45 9.86
N ALA A 354 -29.14 -15.85 10.90
CA ALA A 354 -29.87 -15.27 12.02
C ALA A 354 -30.73 -14.07 11.60
N ALA A 355 -30.22 -13.20 10.73
CA ALA A 355 -30.97 -12.06 10.20
C ALA A 355 -32.19 -12.50 9.38
N ILE A 356 -32.04 -13.56 8.56
CA ILE A 356 -33.14 -14.18 7.80
C ILE A 356 -34.16 -14.81 8.75
N ARG A 357 -33.70 -15.58 9.75
CA ARG A 357 -34.57 -16.21 10.75
C ARG A 357 -35.42 -15.17 11.49
N GLY A 358 -34.84 -13.99 11.78
CA GLY A 358 -35.52 -12.87 12.44
C GLY A 358 -36.67 -12.23 11.66
N VAL A 359 -36.77 -12.46 10.34
CA VAL A 359 -37.89 -11.99 9.51
C VAL A 359 -38.83 -13.09 9.06
N CYS A 360 -38.46 -14.35 9.29
CA CYS A 360 -39.33 -15.48 8.99
C CYS A 360 -40.41 -15.60 10.07
N PRO A 361 -41.70 -15.69 9.71
CA PRO A 361 -42.75 -15.99 10.68
C PRO A 361 -42.47 -17.36 11.32
N SER A 362 -42.69 -17.47 12.63
CA SER A 362 -42.66 -18.77 13.32
C SER A 362 -43.77 -19.66 12.78
N ASP A 363 -43.64 -20.98 12.95
CA ASP A 363 -44.69 -21.92 12.53
C ASP A 363 -46.04 -21.56 13.19
N ASP A 364 -46.04 -21.13 14.45
CA ASP A 364 -47.22 -20.62 15.14
C ASP A 364 -47.84 -19.38 14.49
N GLU A 365 -47.03 -18.46 13.98
CA GLU A 365 -47.50 -17.25 13.28
C GLU A 365 -48.11 -17.62 11.91
N ILE A 366 -47.53 -18.60 11.22
CA ILE A 366 -48.04 -19.16 9.96
C ILE A 366 -49.40 -19.85 10.20
N TRP A 367 -49.51 -20.69 11.22
CA TRP A 367 -50.76 -21.35 11.58
C TRP A 367 -51.85 -20.34 11.99
N ARG A 368 -51.48 -19.30 12.75
CA ARG A 368 -52.39 -18.22 13.14
C ARG A 368 -52.89 -17.42 11.94
N GLN A 369 -52.03 -17.16 10.94
CA GLN A 369 -52.41 -16.49 9.68
C GLN A 369 -53.30 -17.36 8.78
N LEU A 370 -53.13 -18.68 8.83
CA LEU A 370 -53.99 -19.65 8.14
C LEU A 370 -55.30 -19.95 8.89
N GLY A 371 -55.55 -19.29 10.04
CA GLY A 371 -56.77 -19.47 10.84
C GLY A 371 -56.82 -20.78 11.64
N VAL A 372 -55.67 -21.44 11.83
CA VAL A 372 -55.54 -22.69 12.56
C VAL A 372 -55.06 -22.41 13.99
N ASP A 373 -55.87 -22.81 14.97
CA ASP A 373 -55.57 -22.69 16.39
C ASP A 373 -54.71 -23.88 16.85
N THR A 374 -53.40 -23.65 17.00
CA THR A 374 -52.41 -24.68 17.41
C THR A 374 -52.55 -25.10 18.87
N THR A 375 -53.23 -24.32 19.72
CA THR A 375 -53.47 -24.66 21.14
C THR A 375 -54.34 -25.91 21.32
N LYS A 376 -55.04 -26.35 20.27
CA LYS A 376 -55.86 -27.57 20.27
C LYS A 376 -55.08 -28.85 20.04
N TYR A 377 -53.82 -28.78 19.57
CA TYR A 377 -53.01 -29.94 19.23
C TYR A 377 -51.88 -30.23 20.23
N GLU A 378 -51.67 -29.38 21.23
CA GLU A 378 -50.63 -29.57 22.27
C GLU A 378 -50.92 -30.70 23.29
N THR A 379 -52.07 -31.38 23.23
CA THR A 379 -52.44 -32.41 24.22
C THR A 379 -52.09 -33.86 23.89
N GLN A 380 -51.32 -34.13 22.83
CA GLN A 380 -50.92 -35.52 22.52
C GLN A 380 -49.45 -35.67 22.11
N ILE A 381 -48.52 -35.41 23.03
CA ILE A 381 -47.20 -36.07 23.04
C ILE A 381 -46.87 -36.50 24.49
N PRO A 382 -46.61 -37.79 24.77
CA PRO A 382 -46.34 -38.26 26.13
C PRO A 382 -45.00 -37.75 26.66
N GLN A 383 -45.02 -37.19 27.87
CA GLN A 383 -43.81 -36.87 28.64
C GLN A 383 -43.04 -38.15 28.97
N THR A 384 -41.78 -38.23 28.54
CA THR A 384 -40.80 -39.16 29.12
C THR A 384 -39.50 -38.44 29.46
N HIS A 385 -39.08 -38.63 30.72
CA HIS A 385 -37.80 -38.30 31.36
C HIS A 385 -37.53 -36.82 31.70
N ALA A 386 -37.91 -36.35 32.91
CA ALA A 386 -37.19 -36.46 34.21
C ALA A 386 -35.97 -35.52 34.28
N GLN A 387 -36.10 -34.32 34.86
CA GLN A 387 -35.85 -34.02 36.28
C GLN A 387 -34.60 -34.72 36.85
N ASN A 388 -33.50 -33.97 37.00
CA ASN A 388 -32.86 -33.84 38.32
C ASN A 388 -31.86 -32.67 38.43
N ALA A 389 -32.00 -31.95 39.54
CA ALA A 389 -30.97 -31.27 40.36
C ALA A 389 -31.05 -29.73 40.45
N GLN A 390 -31.66 -29.28 41.55
CA GLN A 390 -31.53 -27.95 42.16
C GLN A 390 -30.34 -27.92 43.15
N ASN A 391 -29.45 -26.91 43.02
CA ASN A 391 -28.81 -25.98 44.01
C ASN A 391 -28.30 -26.46 45.41
N PRO A 392 -27.53 -25.64 46.21
CA PRO A 392 -26.53 -24.57 45.94
C PRO A 392 -25.30 -24.52 46.93
N ALA A 393 -24.45 -23.48 46.77
CA ALA A 393 -23.61 -22.74 47.76
C ALA A 393 -22.21 -23.25 48.20
N THR A 394 -21.17 -22.42 48.01
CA THR A 394 -20.37 -21.80 49.11
C THR A 394 -19.31 -20.80 48.60
N GLU A 395 -18.98 -19.85 49.48
CA GLU A 395 -18.17 -18.63 49.37
C GLU A 395 -16.65 -18.86 49.24
N SER A 396 -15.91 -17.89 48.66
CA SER A 396 -14.80 -17.22 49.36
C SER A 396 -14.31 -15.97 48.61
N GLN A 397 -14.01 -14.96 49.42
CA GLN A 397 -13.52 -13.62 49.10
C GLN A 397 -12.10 -13.63 48.50
N ASN A 398 -11.76 -12.64 47.66
CA ASN A 398 -10.62 -11.78 47.95
C ASN A 398 -10.70 -10.42 47.24
N GLU A 399 -10.22 -9.42 47.98
CA GLU A 399 -10.27 -7.97 47.74
C GLU A 399 -9.21 -7.50 46.73
N GLY A 400 -9.43 -6.32 46.12
CA GLY A 400 -8.43 -5.66 45.30
C GLY A 400 -8.96 -4.47 44.49
N SER A 401 -9.21 -3.35 45.16
CA SER A 401 -9.76 -2.09 44.65
C SER A 401 -8.80 -1.32 43.71
N VAL A 402 -9.34 -0.94 42.54
CA VAL A 402 -9.20 0.25 41.65
C VAL A 402 -8.37 1.48 42.14
N PRO A 403 -7.82 2.37 41.26
CA PRO A 403 -8.64 3.12 40.30
C PRO A 403 -8.04 3.52 38.92
N PHE A 404 -9.02 3.81 38.06
CA PHE A 404 -9.02 4.51 36.79
C PHE A 404 -8.52 5.97 36.91
N VAL A 405 -7.68 6.46 35.98
CA VAL A 405 -7.50 7.89 35.69
C VAL A 405 -7.44 8.13 34.18
N ARG A 406 -8.38 8.95 33.69
CA ARG A 406 -8.35 9.67 32.41
C ARG A 406 -7.28 10.76 32.47
N ALA A 407 -6.51 10.95 31.39
CA ALA A 407 -5.89 12.24 31.08
C ALA A 407 -5.95 12.53 29.58
N SER A 408 -6.45 13.71 29.28
CA SER A 408 -6.60 14.36 27.98
C SER A 408 -5.41 15.30 27.71
N GLY A 409 -4.93 15.34 26.46
CA GLY A 409 -4.30 16.51 25.80
C GLY A 409 -2.90 16.97 26.22
N GLY A 410 -2.01 17.15 25.23
CA GLY A 410 -0.93 18.16 25.27
C GLY A 410 0.52 17.69 25.04
N SER A 411 1.13 18.32 24.03
CA SER A 411 2.57 18.56 23.76
C SER A 411 3.52 17.39 23.44
N GLU A 412 4.14 17.52 22.26
CA GLU A 412 5.43 16.94 21.88
C GLU A 412 6.45 17.06 23.02
N THR A 413 6.98 15.93 23.49
CA THR A 413 8.14 15.90 24.37
C THR A 413 9.20 14.98 23.77
N ALA A 414 10.44 15.47 23.77
CA ALA A 414 11.62 14.78 23.27
C ALA A 414 11.87 13.47 24.02
N ALA A 415 12.34 12.46 23.30
CA ALA A 415 12.70 11.15 23.85
C ALA A 415 13.68 11.27 25.02
N SER A 416 13.50 10.42 26.02
CA SER A 416 14.34 10.36 27.22
C SER A 416 15.75 9.81 26.91
N PRO A 417 16.77 10.12 27.73
CA PRO A 417 18.14 9.62 27.53
C PRO A 417 18.25 8.09 27.46
N ASP A 418 17.37 7.37 28.17
CA ASP A 418 17.34 5.91 28.18
C ASP A 418 16.75 5.32 26.87
N GLU A 419 15.82 6.05 26.23
CA GLU A 419 15.30 5.72 24.90
C GLU A 419 16.36 5.96 23.81
N LEU A 420 17.17 7.01 23.95
CA LEU A 420 18.31 7.28 23.07
C LEU A 420 19.44 6.25 23.24
N ALA A 421 19.72 5.79 24.46
CA ALA A 421 20.70 4.76 24.73
C ALA A 421 20.28 3.40 24.14
N THR A 422 19.00 3.04 24.28
CA THR A 422 18.41 1.82 23.68
C THR A 422 18.43 1.90 22.15
N TRP A 423 18.16 3.09 21.59
CA TRP A 423 18.24 3.35 20.15
C TRP A 423 19.68 3.22 19.62
N LEU A 424 20.70 3.70 20.37
CA LEU A 424 22.11 3.58 20.02
C LEU A 424 22.67 2.15 20.12
N ASP A 425 22.24 1.36 21.10
CA ASP A 425 22.64 -0.05 21.25
C ASP A 425 22.10 -0.92 20.09
N THR A 426 20.90 -0.59 19.61
CA THR A 426 20.33 -1.23 18.42
C THR A 426 21.09 -0.84 17.14
N PHE A 427 21.73 0.34 17.12
CA PHE A 427 22.39 0.91 15.94
C PHE A 427 23.84 0.45 15.74
N THR A 428 24.53 0.03 16.81
CA THR A 428 25.96 -0.35 16.79
C THR A 428 26.20 -1.84 16.54
N SER A 429 25.17 -2.69 16.67
CA SER A 429 25.31 -4.15 16.51
C SER A 429 25.31 -4.63 15.05
N ASN A 430 24.94 -3.79 14.08
CA ASN A 430 24.71 -4.21 12.68
C ASN A 430 25.55 -3.50 11.60
N ASP A 431 26.35 -2.49 11.92
CA ASP A 431 27.10 -1.72 10.91
C ASP A 431 28.62 -1.74 11.15
N ARG A 432 29.40 -1.80 10.06
CA ARG A 432 30.87 -1.76 10.14
C ARG A 432 31.36 -0.36 10.56
N PRO A 433 32.47 -0.24 11.32
CA PRO A 433 32.95 1.05 11.88
C PRO A 433 33.19 2.15 10.85
N ASP A 434 33.53 1.80 9.60
CA ASP A 434 33.76 2.72 8.50
C ASP A 434 32.47 3.38 7.96
N ARG A 435 31.31 2.76 8.18
CA ARG A 435 29.99 3.28 7.79
C ARG A 435 29.45 4.29 8.82
N LEU A 436 29.74 4.06 10.10
CA LEU A 436 29.36 4.97 11.19
C LEU A 436 30.11 6.31 11.10
N ALA A 437 31.41 6.28 10.78
CA ALA A 437 32.23 7.49 10.64
C ALA A 437 31.77 8.40 9.50
N ARG A 438 31.31 7.84 8.36
CA ARG A 438 30.81 8.61 7.22
C ARG A 438 29.42 9.20 7.46
N ARG A 439 28.55 8.50 8.19
CA ARG A 439 27.20 8.96 8.56
C ARG A 439 27.23 10.05 9.63
N LEU A 440 28.08 9.94 10.65
CA LEU A 440 28.27 10.99 11.66
C LEU A 440 28.85 12.28 11.06
N GLY A 441 29.73 12.16 10.05
CA GLY A 441 30.23 13.31 9.29
C GLY A 441 29.13 14.13 8.62
N TRP A 442 28.03 13.49 8.20
CA TRP A 442 26.90 14.16 7.54
C TRP A 442 25.93 14.81 8.54
N MET A 443 25.64 14.17 9.68
CA MET A 443 24.83 14.77 10.76
C MET A 443 25.41 16.09 11.30
N ILE A 444 26.74 16.20 11.33
CA ILE A 444 27.46 17.41 11.76
C ILE A 444 27.37 18.55 10.72
N SER A 445 27.08 18.22 9.46
CA SER A 445 26.97 19.22 8.38
C SER A 445 25.62 19.96 8.35
N ASP A 446 24.59 19.42 9.02
CA ASP A 446 23.20 19.93 8.95
C ASP A 446 22.72 20.64 10.24
N SER A 447 23.49 20.58 11.34
CA SER A 447 23.03 21.13 12.62
C SER A 447 23.25 22.65 12.74
N SER A 448 22.27 23.43 12.28
CA SER A 448 22.16 24.88 12.56
C SER A 448 21.35 25.22 13.83
N THR A 449 20.91 24.23 14.59
CA THR A 449 20.04 24.41 15.76
C THR A 449 20.72 24.01 17.08
N ARG A 450 20.39 24.72 18.17
CA ARG A 450 20.86 24.46 19.55
C ARG A 450 20.67 22.99 19.99
N LEU A 451 19.73 22.28 19.39
CA LEU A 451 19.44 20.86 19.64
C LEU A 451 20.56 19.93 19.13
N GLY A 452 21.18 20.26 17.99
CA GLY A 452 22.31 19.49 17.45
C GLY A 452 23.58 19.59 18.30
N MET A 453 23.83 20.77 18.89
CA MET A 453 24.97 20.98 19.79
C MET A 453 24.80 20.25 21.14
N HIS A 454 23.57 20.14 21.65
CA HIS A 454 23.28 19.38 22.87
C HIS A 454 23.44 17.87 22.64
N THR A 455 23.01 17.40 21.48
CA THR A 455 23.22 16.01 21.03
C THR A 455 24.72 15.69 20.88
N LEU A 456 25.50 16.59 20.29
CA LEU A 456 26.97 16.49 20.23
C LEU A 456 27.65 16.47 21.61
N HIS A 457 27.12 17.22 22.57
CA HIS A 457 27.63 17.24 23.95
C HIS A 457 27.43 15.91 24.65
N LEU A 458 26.23 15.34 24.55
CA LEU A 458 25.88 14.03 25.14
C LEU A 458 26.66 12.88 24.49
N VAL A 459 26.87 12.93 23.16
CA VAL A 459 27.71 11.97 22.44
C VAL A 459 29.18 12.08 22.88
N ALA A 460 29.69 13.29 23.10
CA ALA A 460 31.06 13.49 23.57
C ALA A 460 31.27 13.01 25.03
N GLU A 461 30.30 13.26 25.92
CA GLU A 461 30.34 12.79 27.32
C GLU A 461 30.24 11.25 27.41
N SER A 462 29.44 10.62 26.54
CA SER A 462 29.34 9.15 26.43
C SER A 462 30.64 8.49 25.95
N ILE A 463 31.40 9.16 25.09
CA ILE A 463 32.64 8.61 24.50
C ILE A 463 33.85 8.80 25.43
N ALA A 464 33.90 9.88 26.22
CA ALA A 464 35.05 10.26 27.04
C ALA A 464 35.08 9.56 28.41
N GLY A 465 35.40 8.27 28.42
CA GLY A 465 35.79 7.55 29.64
C GLY A 465 37.28 7.74 30.02
N ASP A 466 38.10 8.26 29.10
CA ASP A 466 39.54 8.43 29.30
C ASP A 466 39.97 9.91 29.24
N TYR A 467 40.65 10.32 30.32
CA TYR A 467 41.08 11.67 30.70
C TYR A 467 41.77 12.55 29.62
N PRO A 468 42.49 12.02 28.60
CA PRO A 468 43.12 12.86 27.57
C PRO A 468 42.12 13.47 26.56
N ALA A 469 41.01 12.79 26.28
CA ALA A 469 40.03 13.21 25.27
C ALA A 469 39.18 14.39 25.74
N GLU A 470 38.90 14.44 27.04
CA GLU A 470 38.08 15.49 27.67
C GLU A 470 38.71 16.88 27.54
N HIS A 471 40.04 16.98 27.66
CA HIS A 471 40.77 18.25 27.48
C HIS A 471 40.76 18.74 26.03
N ALA A 472 40.87 17.84 25.05
CA ALA A 472 40.86 18.20 23.63
C ALA A 472 39.47 18.70 23.19
N VAL A 473 38.40 18.04 23.65
CA VAL A 473 37.02 18.44 23.36
C VAL A 473 36.67 19.75 24.09
N ARG A 474 37.03 19.90 25.36
CA ARG A 474 36.83 21.16 26.11
C ARG A 474 37.60 22.33 25.50
N ALA A 475 38.83 22.11 25.01
CA ALA A 475 39.61 23.15 24.33
C ALA A 475 38.98 23.57 22.99
N LEU A 476 38.42 22.63 22.22
CA LEU A 476 37.70 22.95 20.97
C LEU A 476 36.39 23.71 21.23
N VAL A 477 35.64 23.32 22.26
CA VAL A 477 34.39 24.00 22.66
C VAL A 477 34.68 25.41 23.20
N ALA A 478 35.75 25.58 23.98
CA ALA A 478 36.18 26.90 24.45
C ALA A 478 36.66 27.82 23.31
N SER A 479 37.34 27.27 22.29
CA SER A 479 37.77 28.01 21.09
C SER A 479 36.56 28.53 20.28
N HIS A 480 35.48 27.75 20.21
CA HIS A 480 34.24 28.16 19.54
C HIS A 480 33.52 29.32 20.26
N GLN A 481 33.58 29.37 21.59
CA GLN A 481 32.96 30.44 22.38
C GLN A 481 33.73 31.78 22.33
N HIS A 482 35.02 31.77 21.96
CA HIS A 482 35.86 32.98 21.89
C HIS A 482 35.98 33.61 20.50
N HIS A 483 35.68 32.88 19.42
CA HIS A 483 35.72 33.39 18.05
C HIS A 483 34.31 33.66 17.53
N GLY A 484 33.80 34.86 17.83
CA GLY A 484 32.43 35.28 17.52
C GLY A 484 32.01 35.08 16.06
N GLY A 485 31.29 33.99 15.78
CA GLY A 485 30.30 33.93 14.71
C GLY A 485 30.79 33.62 13.30
N ASP A 486 31.90 32.90 13.11
CA ASP A 486 32.22 32.29 11.80
C ASP A 486 31.81 30.80 11.80
N PRO A 487 30.72 30.42 11.10
CA PRO A 487 30.15 29.07 11.14
C PRO A 487 30.94 28.01 10.36
N ASP A 488 31.89 28.39 9.49
CA ASP A 488 32.54 27.43 8.58
C ASP A 488 33.95 27.00 9.02
N ARG A 489 34.65 27.78 9.84
CA ARG A 489 35.97 27.41 10.36
C ARG A 489 36.01 26.30 11.44
N PRO A 490 35.03 26.15 12.35
CA PRO A 490 35.08 25.13 13.40
C PRO A 490 34.69 23.71 12.91
N ARG A 491 33.92 23.60 11.82
CA ARG A 491 33.28 22.36 11.36
C ARG A 491 34.27 21.26 10.96
N HIS A 492 35.30 21.65 10.21
CA HIS A 492 36.32 20.70 9.73
C HIS A 492 37.24 20.21 10.85
N LEU A 493 37.55 21.07 11.83
CA LEU A 493 38.42 20.72 12.96
C LEU A 493 37.71 19.81 13.96
N LEU A 494 36.42 20.06 14.25
CA LEU A 494 35.61 19.23 15.14
C LEU A 494 35.36 17.84 14.52
N SER A 495 35.05 17.79 13.23
CA SER A 495 34.85 16.53 12.49
C SER A 495 36.13 15.68 12.42
N ALA A 496 37.29 16.32 12.18
CA ALA A 496 38.59 15.64 12.19
C ALA A 496 38.99 15.14 13.59
N ALA A 497 38.73 15.92 14.65
CA ALA A 497 39.04 15.53 16.02
C ALA A 497 38.17 14.36 16.52
N LEU A 498 36.86 14.37 16.21
CA LEU A 498 35.94 13.27 16.51
C LEU A 498 36.27 12.00 15.72
N GLY A 499 36.64 12.15 14.44
CA GLY A 499 37.12 11.03 13.61
C GLY A 499 38.40 10.39 14.17
N GLY A 500 39.35 11.20 14.64
CA GLY A 500 40.58 10.71 15.27
C GLY A 500 40.35 10.02 16.62
N LEU A 501 39.44 10.55 17.44
CA LEU A 501 39.05 9.95 18.72
C LEU A 501 38.32 8.61 18.54
N LEU A 502 37.47 8.49 17.51
CA LEU A 502 36.83 7.22 17.17
C LEU A 502 37.85 6.18 16.68
N ALA A 503 38.82 6.58 15.85
CA ALA A 503 39.87 5.67 15.37
C ALA A 503 40.72 5.12 16.54
N LEU A 504 41.08 5.98 17.50
CA LEU A 504 41.84 5.60 18.69
C LEU A 504 41.08 4.64 19.62
N LYS A 505 39.74 4.74 19.72
CA LYS A 505 38.92 3.89 20.59
C LYS A 505 38.58 2.53 19.97
N VAL A 506 38.53 2.44 18.64
CA VAL A 506 38.23 1.19 17.90
C VAL A 506 39.50 0.39 17.55
N GLY A 507 40.69 0.91 17.90
CA GLY A 507 41.96 0.21 17.72
C GLY A 507 42.35 0.06 16.26
N ALA A 508 42.25 1.13 15.46
CA ALA A 508 42.69 1.20 14.07
C ALA A 508 43.91 2.11 13.89
#